data_AF-A0A4R7GMW8-F1
#
_entry.id   AF-A0A4R7GMW8-F1
#
_cell.length_a   1.000
_cell.length_b   1.000
_cell.length_c   1.000
_cell.angle_alpha   90.00
_cell.angle_beta   90.00
_cell.angle_gamma   90.00
#
_symmetry.space_group_name_H-M   'P 1'
#
loop_
_entity.id
_entity.type
_entity.pdbx_description
1 polymer ?
#
loop_
_entity_poly.entity_id
_entity_poly.type
_entity_poly.pdbx_seq_one_letter_code
_entity_poly.pdbx_strand_id
1 'polypeptide(L)'
;MSQLLLAVNDALNDVMSAKINITSETDFNEDLDLDSVLFVQFLLTLEEKIPGLMFEPDQINQDAFTTVGKLIQWIEQHLQLESSDV
;
A
#
# COMPACT_ATOMS: atom_id res chain seq x y z
N MET A 1 -9.14 1.00 -14.08
CA MET A 1 -8.73 0.82 -12.67
C MET A 1 -7.21 0.75 -12.67
N SER A 2 -6.55 1.60 -11.90
CA SER A 2 -5.09 1.66 -11.82
C SER A 2 -4.54 0.32 -11.30
N GLN A 3 -3.52 -0.22 -11.94
CA GLN A 3 -2.94 -1.54 -11.64
C GLN A 3 -2.50 -1.65 -10.16
N LEU A 4 -2.06 -0.52 -9.59
CA LEU A 4 -1.71 -0.38 -8.18
C LEU A 4 -2.90 -0.54 -7.23
N LEU A 5 -4.07 0.01 -7.57
CA LEU A 5 -5.26 -0.11 -6.73
C LEU A 5 -5.74 -1.57 -6.65
N LEU A 6 -5.58 -2.33 -7.74
CA LEU A 6 -5.83 -3.77 -7.74
C LEU A 6 -4.83 -4.51 -6.85
N ALA A 7 -3.54 -4.20 -6.94
CA ALA A 7 -2.51 -4.81 -6.10
C ALA A 7 -2.73 -4.53 -4.61
N VAL A 8 -3.07 -3.29 -4.26
CA VAL A 8 -3.40 -2.89 -2.88
C VAL A 8 -4.64 -3.64 -2.39
N ASN A 9 -5.71 -3.69 -3.18
CA ASN A 9 -6.93 -4.42 -2.82
C ASN A 9 -6.63 -5.91 -2.60
N ASP A 10 -5.86 -6.53 -3.49
CA ASP A 10 -5.48 -7.93 -3.39
C ASP A 10 -4.62 -8.23 -2.16
N ALA A 11 -3.62 -7.38 -1.86
CA ALA A 11 -2.79 -7.50 -0.65
C ALA A 11 -3.62 -7.34 0.63
N LEU A 12 -4.56 -6.40 0.68
CA LEU A 12 -5.46 -6.25 1.81
C LEU A 12 -6.37 -7.46 2.00
N ASN A 13 -6.94 -7.98 0.91
CA ASN A 13 -7.80 -9.16 0.97
C ASN A 13 -7.06 -10.39 1.51
N ASP A 14 -5.77 -10.52 1.18
CA ASP A 14 -4.90 -11.59 1.65
C ASP A 14 -4.68 -11.49 3.17
N VAL A 15 -4.23 -10.31 3.64
CA VAL A 15 -3.92 -10.08 5.06
C VAL A 15 -5.18 -10.09 5.94
N MET A 16 -6.27 -9.48 5.47
CA MET A 16 -7.54 -9.46 6.22
C MET A 16 -8.32 -10.75 6.09
N SER A 17 -7.92 -11.67 5.20
CA SER A 17 -8.66 -12.89 4.88
C SER A 17 -10.15 -12.63 4.58
N ALA A 18 -10.45 -11.44 4.04
CA ALA A 18 -11.79 -10.93 3.83
C ALA A 18 -11.84 -10.22 2.49
N LYS A 19 -12.96 -10.34 1.79
CA LYS A 19 -13.14 -9.69 0.49
C LYS A 19 -13.70 -8.29 0.69
N ILE A 20 -12.82 -7.31 0.72
CA ILE A 20 -13.15 -5.90 0.85
C ILE A 20 -13.10 -5.20 -0.51
N ASN A 21 -13.79 -4.06 -0.62
CA ASN A 21 -13.73 -3.23 -1.80
C ASN A 21 -13.26 -1.83 -1.41
N ILE A 22 -11.99 -1.57 -1.66
CA ILE A 22 -11.36 -0.29 -1.35
C ILE A 22 -11.44 0.70 -2.51
N THR A 23 -11.39 1.98 -2.16
CA THR A 23 -11.29 3.11 -3.09
C THR A 23 -10.11 3.99 -2.71
N SER A 24 -9.71 4.94 -3.55
CA SER A 24 -8.62 5.88 -3.23
C SER A 24 -8.89 6.73 -1.98
N GLU A 25 -10.16 6.90 -1.61
CA GLU A 25 -10.58 7.66 -0.43
C GLU A 25 -10.67 6.79 0.83
N THR A 26 -10.56 5.46 0.69
CA THR A 26 -10.61 4.51 1.80
C THR A 26 -9.42 4.73 2.73
N ASP A 27 -9.72 4.87 4.03
CA ASP A 27 -8.74 5.01 5.10
C ASP A 27 -8.37 3.64 5.66
N PHE A 28 -7.07 3.37 5.83
CA PHE A 28 -6.64 2.07 6.34
C PHE A 28 -7.00 1.88 7.81
N ASN A 29 -6.96 2.94 8.62
CA ASN A 29 -7.21 2.82 10.04
C ASN A 29 -8.71 3.00 10.38
N GLU A 30 -9.37 4.01 9.82
CA GLU A 30 -10.78 4.29 10.15
C GLU A 30 -11.78 3.40 9.39
N ASP A 31 -11.52 3.06 8.12
CA ASP A 31 -12.47 2.29 7.30
C ASP A 31 -12.18 0.78 7.35
N LEU A 32 -10.90 0.40 7.40
CA LEU A 32 -10.46 -1.00 7.40
C LEU A 32 -10.07 -1.52 8.78
N ASP A 33 -10.01 -0.68 9.81
CA ASP A 33 -9.59 -1.04 11.17
C ASP A 33 -8.24 -1.78 11.16
N LEU A 34 -7.31 -1.28 10.35
CA LEU A 34 -6.08 -2.00 10.02
C LEU A 34 -5.01 -1.75 11.10
N ASP A 35 -4.83 -2.72 11.98
CA ASP A 35 -3.80 -2.73 13.03
C ASP A 35 -2.39 -2.49 12.49
N SER A 36 -1.51 -1.87 13.29
CA SER A 36 -0.10 -1.63 12.90
C SER A 36 0.65 -2.89 12.49
N VAL A 37 0.32 -4.05 13.08
CA VAL A 37 0.90 -5.35 12.71
C VAL A 37 0.41 -5.83 11.34
N LEU A 38 -0.90 -5.71 11.08
CA LEU A 38 -1.49 -6.05 9.78
C LEU A 38 -0.98 -5.08 8.71
N PHE A 39 -0.72 -3.82 9.07
CA PHE A 39 -0.24 -2.79 8.16
C PHE A 39 1.16 -3.14 7.64
N VAL A 40 2.06 -3.52 8.54
CA VAL A 40 3.40 -3.98 8.15
C VAL A 40 3.31 -5.23 7.29
N GLN A 41 2.46 -6.21 7.65
CA GLN A 41 2.27 -7.40 6.80
C GLN A 41 1.73 -7.05 5.42
N PHE A 42 0.75 -6.16 5.35
CA PHE A 42 0.18 -5.66 4.11
C PHE A 42 1.24 -5.01 3.21
N LEU A 43 2.11 -4.17 3.78
CA LEU A 43 3.20 -3.55 3.02
C LEU A 43 4.18 -4.58 2.48
N LEU A 44 4.57 -5.58 3.27
CA LEU A 44 5.44 -6.67 2.81
C LEU A 44 4.79 -7.47 1.68
N THR A 45 3.51 -7.84 1.83
CA THR A 45 2.75 -8.54 0.78
C THR A 45 2.61 -7.70 -0.47
N LEU A 46 2.45 -6.38 -0.34
CA LEU A 46 2.35 -5.46 -1.46
C LEU A 46 3.71 -5.29 -2.17
N GLU A 47 4.81 -5.23 -1.42
CA GLU A 47 6.18 -5.21 -1.93
C GLU A 47 6.46 -6.43 -2.82
N GLU A 48 6.06 -7.61 -2.36
CA GLU A 48 6.20 -8.85 -3.15
C GLU A 48 5.37 -8.84 -4.44
N LYS A 49 4.25 -8.12 -4.48
CA LYS A 49 3.39 -8.00 -5.66
C LYS A 49 3.87 -6.95 -6.65
N ILE A 50 4.61 -5.94 -6.20
CA ILE A 50 5.05 -4.81 -7.02
C ILE A 50 6.57 -4.89 -7.22
N PRO A 51 7.03 -5.37 -8.39
CA PRO A 51 8.47 -5.47 -8.65
C PRO A 51 9.10 -4.07 -8.71
N GLY A 52 10.16 -3.87 -7.92
CA GLY A 52 10.84 -2.58 -7.79
C GLY A 52 10.28 -1.69 -6.69
N LEU A 53 9.28 -2.14 -5.93
CA LEU A 53 8.89 -1.47 -4.69
C LEU A 53 9.76 -1.96 -3.54
N MET A 54 10.27 -1.04 -2.72
CA MET A 54 10.85 -1.35 -1.41
C MET A 54 10.32 -0.36 -0.40
N PHE A 55 9.76 -0.86 0.69
CA PHE A 55 9.38 -0.01 1.81
C PHE A 55 10.54 0.12 2.79
N GLU A 56 11.11 1.32 2.89
CA GLU A 56 12.10 1.58 3.93
C GLU A 56 11.44 1.59 5.31
N PRO A 57 12.03 0.97 6.35
CA PRO A 57 11.44 0.92 7.68
C PRO A 57 11.19 2.29 8.31
N ASP A 58 11.93 3.33 7.88
CA ASP A 58 11.72 4.72 8.29
C ASP A 58 10.48 5.36 7.63
N GLN A 59 10.07 4.84 6.47
CA GLN A 59 8.90 5.29 5.70
C GLN A 59 7.63 4.49 6.01
N ILE A 60 7.76 3.32 6.66
CA ILE A 60 6.65 2.53 7.19
C ILE A 60 6.09 3.23 8.45
N ASN A 61 5.43 4.36 8.25
CA ASN A 61 4.64 5.01 9.29
C ASN A 61 3.17 5.05 8.84
N GLN A 62 2.26 4.54 9.67
CA GLN A 62 0.81 4.59 9.37
C GLN A 62 0.33 6.02 9.08
N ASP A 63 0.95 7.03 9.70
CA ASP A 63 0.69 8.44 9.41
C ASP A 63 1.02 8.85 7.96
N ALA A 64 2.05 8.25 7.35
CA ALA A 64 2.43 8.56 5.98
C ALA A 64 1.39 8.06 4.97
N PHE A 65 0.70 6.96 5.30
CA PHE A 65 -0.22 6.25 4.41
C PHE A 65 -1.62 6.14 5.00
N THR A 66 -2.23 7.28 5.34
CA THR A 66 -3.57 7.31 5.96
C THR A 66 -4.63 6.69 5.06
N THR A 67 -4.62 7.05 3.76
CA THR A 67 -5.58 6.55 2.78
C THR A 67 -4.90 5.79 1.65
N VAL A 68 -5.65 4.89 1.02
CA VAL A 68 -5.22 4.12 -0.16
C VAL A 68 -4.68 5.02 -1.26
N GLY A 69 -5.32 6.15 -1.52
CA GLY A 69 -4.87 7.12 -2.52
C GLY A 69 -3.49 7.69 -2.21
N LYS A 70 -3.20 8.02 -0.94
CA LYS A 70 -1.87 8.48 -0.53
C LYS A 70 -0.80 7.42 -0.76
N LEU A 71 -1.10 6.17 -0.41
CA LEU A 71 -0.18 5.04 -0.62
C LEU A 71 0.11 4.85 -2.11
N ILE A 72 -0.93 4.78 -2.95
CA ILE A 72 -0.77 4.61 -4.40
C ILE A 72 0.07 5.75 -4.97
N GLN A 73 -0.26 6.99 -4.63
CA GLN A 73 0.45 8.16 -5.13
C GLN A 73 1.92 8.16 -4.69
N TRP A 74 2.21 7.69 -3.48
CA TRP A 74 3.57 7.53 -3.00
C TRP A 74 4.33 6.44 -3.77
N ILE A 75 3.71 5.28 -4.00
CA ILE A 75 4.29 4.20 -4.81
C ILE A 75 4.58 4.68 -6.23
N GLU A 76 3.66 5.42 -6.85
CA GLU A 76 3.87 5.99 -8.18
C GLU A 76 5.06 6.95 -8.21
N GLN A 77 5.23 7.79 -7.19
CA GLN A 77 6.39 8.69 -7.11
C GLN A 77 7.69 7.91 -6.91
N HIS A 78 7.70 6.88 -6.06
CA HIS A 78 8.89 6.10 -5.76
C HIS A 78 9.35 5.25 -6.96
N LEU A 79 8.41 4.57 -7.63
CA LEU A 79 8.71 3.78 -8.83
C LEU A 79 9.19 4.64 -10.01
N GLN A 80 8.75 5.91 -10.09
CA GLN A 80 9.25 6.85 -11.08
C GLN A 80 10.67 7.35 -10.76
N LEU A 81 11.02 7.46 -9.47
CA LEU A 81 12.31 8.00 -9.03
C LEU A 81 13.48 7.05 -9.32
N GLU A 82 13.31 5.74 -9.18
CA GLU A 82 14.38 4.76 -9.49
C GLU A 82 14.73 4.67 -10.98
N SER A 83 13.89 5.19 -11.87
CA SER A 83 14.18 5.24 -13.30
C SER A 83 15.13 6.38 -13.70
N SER A 84 15.49 7.28 -12.78
CA SER A 84 16.18 8.53 -13.11
C SER A 84 17.59 8.71 -12.52
N ASP A 85 18.15 7.71 -11.82
CA ASP A 85 19.57 7.74 -11.41
C ASP A 85 20.44 7.05 -12.47
N VAL A 86 20.87 7.85 -13.46
CA VAL A 86 21.95 7.57 -14.43
C VAL A 86 23.19 8.36 -14.05
#